data_AF-P04164-F1
#
_entry.id   AF-P04164-F1
#
_cell.length_a   1.000
_cell.length_b   1.000
_cell.length_c   1.000
_cell.angle_alpha   90.00
_cell.angle_beta   90.00
_cell.angle_gamma   90.00
#
_symmetry.space_group_name_H-M   'P 1'
#
loop_
_entity.id
_entity.type
_entity.pdbx_description
1 polymer ?
#
loop_
_entity_poly.entity_id
_entity_poly.type
_entity_poly.pdbx_seq_one_letter_code
_entity_poly.pdbx_strand_id
1 'polypeptide(L)'
;QADGAKIYAQCAGCHQQNGQGIPGAFPPLAGHVAEILAKEGGREYLILVLLYGLQGQIEVKGMKYNGVMSSFAQLKDEEIAAVLNHIATAWGDAKKVKGFKPFTAEEVKKLRAKKLTPQQVLAERKKLGLK
;
A
#
# COMPACT_ATOMS: atom_id res chain seq x y z
N GLN A 1 -2.40 10.42 -18.63
CA GLN A 1 -1.99 9.36 -17.68
C GLN A 1 -1.68 10.03 -16.35
N ALA A 2 -2.13 9.48 -15.22
CA ALA A 2 -1.71 9.97 -13.91
C ALA A 2 -0.21 9.66 -13.65
N ASP A 3 0.52 10.59 -13.05
CA ASP A 3 1.93 10.44 -12.73
C ASP A 3 2.10 9.92 -11.29
N GLY A 4 2.41 8.62 -11.18
CA GLY A 4 2.59 7.96 -9.88
C GLY A 4 3.74 8.52 -9.05
N ALA A 5 4.82 8.98 -9.68
CA ALA A 5 5.98 9.55 -8.98
C ALA A 5 5.63 10.92 -8.37
N LYS A 6 4.89 11.75 -9.12
CA LYS A 6 4.39 13.03 -8.60
C LYS A 6 3.42 12.83 -7.45
N ILE A 7 2.52 11.85 -7.54
CA ILE A 7 1.55 11.54 -6.46
C ILE A 7 2.27 11.02 -5.21
N TYR A 8 3.35 10.25 -5.38
CA TYR A 8 4.15 9.72 -4.27
C TYR A 8 4.73 10.80 -3.35
N ALA A 9 4.83 12.06 -3.80
CA ALA A 9 5.21 13.18 -2.94
C ALA A 9 4.30 13.30 -1.69
N GLN A 10 3.02 12.89 -1.79
CA GLN A 10 2.09 12.86 -0.65
C GLN A 10 2.40 11.72 0.34
N CYS A 11 3.09 10.68 -0.09
CA CYS A 11 3.49 9.52 0.71
C CYS A 11 4.88 9.72 1.34
N ALA A 12 5.77 10.44 0.63
CA ALA A 12 7.18 10.57 0.96
C ALA A 12 7.45 11.27 2.31
N GLY A 13 6.54 12.12 2.79
CA GLY A 13 6.68 12.75 4.12
C GLY A 13 6.77 11.74 5.27
N CYS A 14 6.04 10.62 5.16
CA CYS A 14 6.06 9.55 6.17
C CYS A 14 6.94 8.38 5.73
N HIS A 15 6.75 7.88 4.51
CA HIS A 15 7.44 6.69 4.00
C HIS A 15 8.85 6.97 3.46
N GLN A 16 9.30 8.23 3.48
CA GLN A 16 10.56 8.71 2.93
C GLN A 16 10.65 8.58 1.40
N GLN A 17 11.47 9.41 0.76
CA GLN A 17 11.65 9.35 -0.71
C GLN A 17 12.24 8.01 -1.18
N ASN A 18 13.05 7.38 -0.34
CA ASN A 18 13.65 6.08 -0.60
C ASN A 18 12.73 4.90 -0.21
N GLY A 19 11.50 5.16 0.25
CA GLY A 19 10.54 4.13 0.66
C GLY A 19 10.94 3.34 1.90
N GLN A 20 11.97 3.74 2.65
CA GLN A 20 12.42 3.01 3.84
C GLN A 20 11.62 3.35 5.10
N GLY A 21 10.80 4.39 5.05
CA GLY A 21 10.08 4.88 6.21
C GLY A 21 11.01 5.37 7.32
N ILE A 22 10.48 5.43 8.54
CA ILE A 22 11.22 5.77 9.76
C ILE A 22 11.00 4.62 10.74
N PRO A 23 12.04 3.85 11.11
CA PRO A 23 11.89 2.70 12.01
C PRO A 23 11.10 3.04 13.28
N GLY A 24 10.09 2.23 13.60
CA GLY A 24 9.20 2.43 14.74
C GLY A 24 8.10 3.49 14.58
N ALA A 25 8.20 4.39 13.59
CA ALA A 25 7.20 5.45 13.34
C ALA A 25 6.40 5.22 12.04
N PHE A 26 7.09 5.03 10.91
CA PHE A 26 6.47 4.83 9.61
C PHE A 26 7.08 3.62 8.89
N PRO A 27 6.27 2.65 8.44
CA PRO A 27 6.80 1.41 7.90
C PRO A 27 7.46 1.61 6.53
N PRO A 28 8.45 0.76 6.18
CA PRO A 28 9.02 0.75 4.84
C PRO A 28 7.98 0.26 3.82
N LEU A 29 8.03 0.85 2.63
CA LEU A 29 7.39 0.33 1.41
C LEU A 29 8.38 -0.47 0.59
N ALA A 30 9.63 0.02 0.47
CA ALA A 30 10.70 -0.63 -0.25
C ALA A 30 11.00 -2.02 0.33
N GLY A 31 10.93 -3.06 -0.51
CA GLY A 31 11.08 -4.45 -0.09
C GLY A 31 9.81 -5.05 0.52
N HIS A 32 9.01 -4.27 1.26
CA HIS A 32 7.82 -4.80 1.93
C HIS A 32 6.64 -4.99 0.96
N VAL A 33 6.51 -4.13 -0.05
CA VAL A 33 5.43 -4.25 -1.04
C VAL A 33 5.52 -5.56 -1.84
N ALA A 34 6.72 -6.05 -2.15
CA ALA A 34 6.90 -7.37 -2.76
C ALA A 34 6.41 -8.50 -1.85
N GLU A 35 6.68 -8.44 -0.54
CA GLU A 35 6.22 -9.43 0.44
C GLU A 35 4.69 -9.46 0.52
N ILE A 36 4.03 -8.29 0.50
CA ILE A 36 2.57 -8.19 0.49
C ILE A 36 2.01 -8.77 -0.82
N LEU A 37 2.55 -8.35 -1.98
CA LEU A 37 2.08 -8.81 -3.29
C LEU A 37 2.26 -10.31 -3.52
N ALA A 38 3.17 -10.96 -2.80
CA ALA A 38 3.35 -12.41 -2.84
C ALA A 38 2.26 -13.18 -2.06
N LYS A 39 1.43 -12.51 -1.24
CA LYS A 39 0.29 -13.12 -0.55
C LYS A 39 -0.94 -13.16 -1.45
N GLU A 40 -1.70 -14.24 -1.39
CA GLU A 40 -3.04 -14.30 -1.97
C GLU A 40 -3.92 -13.21 -1.33
N GLY A 41 -4.54 -12.35 -2.13
CA GLY A 41 -5.29 -11.18 -1.65
C GLY A 41 -4.44 -9.95 -1.31
N GLY A 42 -3.10 -10.04 -1.41
CA GLY A 42 -2.20 -8.95 -1.05
C GLY A 42 -2.30 -7.74 -1.98
N ARG A 43 -2.61 -7.98 -3.25
CA ARG A 43 -2.85 -6.93 -4.25
C ARG A 43 -4.07 -6.09 -3.88
N GLU A 44 -5.18 -6.75 -3.58
CA GLU A 44 -6.43 -6.11 -3.15
C GLU A 44 -6.21 -5.34 -1.85
N TYR A 45 -5.49 -5.92 -0.89
CA TYR A 45 -5.17 -5.27 0.37
C TYR A 45 -4.41 -3.95 0.19
N LEU A 46 -3.40 -3.87 -0.70
CA LEU A 46 -2.70 -2.61 -0.96
C LEU A 46 -3.63 -1.50 -1.47
N ILE A 47 -4.61 -1.86 -2.31
CA ILE A 47 -5.63 -0.92 -2.77
C ILE A 47 -6.53 -0.49 -1.60
N LEU A 48 -6.96 -1.43 -0.74
CA LEU A 48 -7.78 -1.12 0.43
C LEU A 48 -7.08 -0.17 1.40
N VAL A 49 -5.77 -0.31 1.60
CA VAL A 49 -4.97 0.60 2.45
C VAL A 49 -5.02 2.03 1.90
N LEU A 50 -4.89 2.23 0.59
CA LEU A 50 -5.01 3.58 0.02
C LEU A 50 -6.44 4.11 0.07
N LEU A 51 -7.45 3.27 -0.19
CA LEU A 51 -8.83 3.71 -0.19
C LEU A 51 -9.39 4.02 1.20
N TYR A 52 -8.96 3.29 2.23
CA TYR A 52 -9.62 3.31 3.54
C TYR A 52 -8.66 3.57 4.70
N GLY A 53 -7.37 3.69 4.45
CA GLY A 53 -6.36 3.84 5.48
C GLY A 53 -6.07 2.55 6.23
N LEU A 54 -5.24 2.66 7.26
CA LEU A 54 -4.87 1.55 8.13
C LEU A 54 -4.62 2.08 9.53
N GLN A 55 -5.21 1.45 10.55
CA GLN A 55 -5.04 1.86 11.93
C GLN A 55 -4.79 0.67 12.85
N GLY A 56 -3.80 0.83 13.71
CA GLY A 56 -3.45 -0.13 14.76
C GLY A 56 -2.05 -0.71 14.57
N GLN A 57 -1.73 -1.72 15.39
CA GLN A 57 -0.41 -2.34 15.39
C GLN A 57 -0.23 -3.29 14.21
N ILE A 58 0.87 -3.12 13.48
CA ILE A 58 1.39 -4.05 12.48
C ILE A 58 2.85 -4.37 12.79
N GLU A 59 3.36 -5.45 12.20
CA GLU A 59 4.78 -5.80 12.22
C GLU A 59 5.32 -5.85 10.78
N VAL A 60 6.46 -5.20 10.56
CA VAL A 60 7.18 -5.23 9.30
C VAL A 60 8.66 -5.46 9.61
N LYS A 61 9.19 -6.60 9.14
CA LYS A 61 10.59 -7.01 9.37
C LYS A 61 11.00 -6.98 10.85
N GLY A 62 10.15 -7.52 11.73
CA GLY A 62 10.38 -7.58 13.18
C GLY A 62 10.15 -6.27 13.93
N MET A 63 9.91 -5.15 13.22
CA MET A 63 9.62 -3.86 13.83
C MET A 63 8.12 -3.63 13.94
N LYS A 64 7.67 -3.22 15.13
CA LYS A 64 6.27 -2.87 15.38
C LYS A 64 6.01 -1.42 15.00
N TYR A 65 4.89 -1.19 14.34
CA TYR A 65 4.37 0.15 14.03
C TYR A 65 2.95 0.20 14.54
N ASN A 66 2.63 1.18 15.38
CA ASN A 66 1.28 1.39 15.88
C ASN A 66 0.87 2.83 15.63
N GLY A 67 0.14 3.05 14.54
CA GLY A 67 -0.20 4.39 14.08
C GLY A 67 -1.47 4.41 13.25
N VAL A 68 -1.68 5.55 12.60
CA VAL A 68 -2.80 5.79 11.70
C VAL A 68 -2.22 6.24 10.36
N MET A 69 -2.50 5.47 9.31
CA MET A 69 -2.34 5.90 7.92
C MET A 69 -3.72 6.35 7.44
N SER A 70 -3.87 7.64 7.16
CA SER A 70 -5.10 8.21 6.61
C SER A 70 -5.42 7.63 5.23
N SER A 71 -6.71 7.64 4.86
CA SER A 71 -7.11 7.27 3.51
C SER A 71 -6.71 8.34 2.49
N PHE A 72 -6.59 7.89 1.25
CA PHE A 72 -6.36 8.69 0.05
C PHE A 72 -7.53 8.58 -0.93
N ALA A 73 -8.75 8.35 -0.43
CA ALA A 73 -9.95 8.16 -1.23
C ALA A 73 -10.31 9.36 -2.13
N GLN A 74 -9.79 10.55 -1.81
CA GLN A 74 -9.93 11.76 -2.63
C GLN A 74 -9.17 11.67 -3.96
N LEU A 75 -8.14 10.83 -4.04
CA LEU A 75 -7.47 10.54 -5.31
C LEU A 75 -8.40 9.77 -6.23
N LYS A 76 -8.30 10.02 -7.54
CA LYS A 76 -9.01 9.27 -8.58
C LYS A 76 -8.48 7.85 -8.69
N ASP A 77 -9.24 6.98 -9.36
CA ASP A 77 -8.88 5.58 -9.56
C ASP A 77 -7.56 5.42 -10.31
N GLU A 78 -7.34 6.24 -11.33
CA GLU A 78 -6.11 6.26 -12.11
C GLU A 78 -4.92 6.73 -11.28
N GLU A 79 -5.13 7.65 -10.33
CA GLU A 79 -4.09 8.20 -9.46
C GLU A 79 -3.65 7.17 -8.42
N ILE A 80 -4.59 6.48 -7.78
CA ILE A 80 -4.30 5.37 -6.85
C ILE A 80 -3.57 4.25 -7.58
N ALA A 81 -4.05 3.85 -8.76
CA ALA A 81 -3.37 2.84 -9.56
C ALA A 81 -1.95 3.28 -9.97
N ALA A 82 -1.77 4.54 -10.37
CA ALA A 82 -0.48 5.08 -10.75
C ALA A 82 0.52 5.11 -9.59
N VAL A 83 0.13 5.56 -8.39
CA VAL A 83 1.03 5.60 -7.24
C VAL A 83 1.37 4.19 -6.73
N LEU A 84 0.43 3.23 -6.75
CA LEU A 84 0.72 1.84 -6.43
C LEU A 84 1.73 1.23 -7.42
N ASN A 85 1.60 1.54 -8.71
CA ASN A 85 2.56 1.12 -9.73
C ASN A 85 3.94 1.74 -9.52
N HIS A 86 4.00 3.03 -9.16
CA HIS A 86 5.26 3.68 -8.83
C HIS A 86 5.91 3.01 -7.61
N ILE A 87 5.18 2.85 -6.51
CA ILE A 87 5.66 2.18 -5.28
C ILE A 87 6.16 0.77 -5.58
N ALA A 88 5.42 -0.02 -6.37
CA ALA A 88 5.83 -1.37 -6.72
C ALA A 88 7.10 -1.42 -7.57
N THR A 89 7.41 -0.37 -8.33
CA THR A 89 8.54 -0.38 -9.29
C THR A 89 9.76 0.43 -8.84
N ALA A 90 9.58 1.46 -8.01
CA ALA A 90 10.60 2.43 -7.63
C ALA A 90 11.86 1.79 -7.02
N TRP A 91 11.70 0.68 -6.29
CA TRP A 91 12.80 -0.04 -5.63
C TRP A 91 12.94 -1.48 -6.14
N GLY A 92 12.36 -1.78 -7.31
CA GLY A 92 12.46 -3.09 -7.96
C GLY A 92 11.59 -4.19 -7.36
N ASP A 93 10.64 -3.87 -6.48
CA ASP A 93 9.77 -4.84 -5.82
C ASP A 93 8.93 -5.66 -6.82
N ALA A 94 8.44 -5.02 -7.88
CA ALA A 94 7.70 -5.66 -8.97
C ALA A 94 8.51 -6.77 -9.66
N LYS A 95 9.84 -6.64 -9.74
CA LYS A 95 10.71 -7.65 -10.34
C LYS A 95 10.84 -8.91 -9.46
N LYS A 96 10.51 -8.82 -8.17
CA LYS A 96 10.53 -9.93 -7.20
C LYS A 96 9.19 -10.67 -7.15
N VAL A 97 8.13 -10.11 -7.74
CA VAL A 97 6.79 -10.69 -7.74
C VAL A 97 6.57 -11.44 -9.05
N LYS A 98 6.47 -12.77 -8.98
CA LYS A 98 6.22 -13.62 -10.15
C LYS A 98 4.90 -13.23 -10.82
N GLY A 99 4.96 -12.87 -12.10
CA GLY A 99 3.76 -12.51 -12.87
C GLY A 99 3.16 -11.16 -12.48
N PHE A 100 3.96 -10.24 -11.93
CA PHE A 100 3.51 -8.88 -11.62
C PHE A 100 2.79 -8.24 -12.82
N LYS A 101 1.63 -7.65 -12.54
CA LYS A 101 0.89 -6.82 -13.49
C LYS A 101 0.64 -5.44 -12.87
N PRO A 102 0.75 -4.35 -13.65
CA PRO A 102 0.40 -3.02 -13.16
C PRO A 102 -1.02 -2.99 -12.58
N PHE A 103 -1.20 -2.25 -11.48
CA PHE A 103 -2.50 -1.85 -10.96
C PHE A 103 -3.27 -1.04 -12.00
N THR A 104 -4.58 -1.28 -12.07
CA THR A 104 -5.50 -0.61 -13.00
C THR A 104 -6.56 0.19 -12.24
N ALA A 105 -7.08 1.24 -12.89
CA ALA A 105 -8.17 2.03 -12.34
C ALA A 105 -9.43 1.18 -12.05
N GLU A 106 -9.72 0.19 -12.90
CA GLU A 106 -10.86 -0.71 -12.71
C GLU A 106 -10.76 -1.57 -11.44
N GLU A 107 -9.55 -2.00 -11.05
CA GLU A 107 -9.37 -2.70 -9.77
C GLU A 107 -9.63 -1.78 -8.58
N VAL A 108 -9.17 -0.53 -8.65
CA VAL A 108 -9.43 0.48 -7.61
C VAL A 108 -10.93 0.75 -7.50
N LYS A 109 -11.58 1.00 -8.64
CA LYS A 109 -13.02 1.27 -8.74
C LYS A 109 -13.86 0.16 -8.12
N LYS A 110 -13.55 -1.10 -8.43
CA LYS A 110 -14.27 -2.25 -7.85
C LYS A 110 -14.20 -2.30 -6.33
N LEU A 111 -13.07 -1.89 -5.74
CA LEU A 111 -12.88 -1.93 -4.29
C LEU A 111 -13.46 -0.73 -3.55
N ARG A 112 -13.81 0.38 -4.22
CA ARG A 112 -14.48 1.53 -3.61
C ARG A 112 -15.85 1.24 -2.99
N ALA A 113 -16.52 0.19 -3.45
CA ALA A 113 -17.81 -0.21 -2.90
C ALA A 113 -17.71 -0.87 -1.50
N LYS A 114 -16.51 -1.30 -1.08
CA LYS A 114 -16.31 -2.01 0.18
C LYS A 114 -16.54 -1.14 1.43
N LYS A 115 -16.27 0.17 1.35
CA LYS A 115 -16.50 1.15 2.43
C LYS A 115 -15.98 0.68 3.81
N LEU A 116 -14.75 0.16 3.84
CA LEU A 116 -14.16 -0.37 5.07
C LEU A 116 -13.71 0.75 6.00
N THR A 117 -13.64 0.45 7.30
CA THR A 117 -12.90 1.26 8.27
C THR A 117 -11.41 0.89 8.27
N PRO A 118 -10.50 1.77 8.74
CA PRO A 118 -9.09 1.45 8.90
C PRO A 118 -8.81 0.18 9.73
N GLN A 119 -9.64 -0.11 10.74
CA GLN A 119 -9.54 -1.33 11.57
C GLN A 119 -9.96 -2.59 10.80
N GLN A 120 -10.95 -2.49 9.92
CA GLN A 120 -11.33 -3.60 9.04
C GLN A 120 -10.22 -3.88 8.02
N VAL A 121 -9.54 -2.85 7.50
CA VAL A 121 -8.35 -3.05 6.66
C VAL A 121 -7.23 -3.74 7.44
N LEU A 122 -7.04 -3.42 8.72
CA LEU A 122 -6.11 -4.17 9.58
C LEU A 122 -6.52 -5.64 9.72
N ALA A 123 -7.81 -5.95 9.80
CA ALA A 123 -8.29 -7.34 9.81
C ALA A 123 -7.99 -8.05 8.48
N GLU A 124 -8.13 -7.38 7.33
CA GLU A 124 -7.72 -7.91 6.03
C GLU A 124 -6.21 -8.22 6.00
N ARG A 125 -5.35 -7.35 6.56
CA ARG A 125 -3.91 -7.63 6.70
C ARG A 125 -3.65 -8.96 7.41
N LYS A 126 -4.35 -9.20 8.53
CA LYS A 126 -4.19 -10.42 9.33
C LYS A 126 -4.59 -11.68 8.56
N LYS A 127 -5.62 -11.59 7.71
CA LYS A 127 -6.05 -12.71 6.84
C LYS A 127 -4.96 -13.12 5.83
N LEU A 128 -4.06 -12.21 5.46
CA LEU A 128 -2.90 -12.51 4.60
C LEU A 128 -1.77 -13.26 5.34
N GLY A 129 -1.94 -13.54 6.64
CA GLY A 129 -0.88 -14.08 7.50
C GLY A 129 0.25 -13.09 7.77
N LEU A 130 0.00 -11.79 7.59
CA LEU A 130 0.91 -10.72 7.96
C LEU A 130 0.59 -10.27 9.40
N LYS A 131 1.65 -10.06 10.19
CA LYS A 131 1.54 -9.56 11.56
C LYS A 131 1.37 -8.04 11.61
#